data_AF-A0A930NR45-F1
#
_entry.id   AF-A0A930NR45-F1
#
_cell.length_a   1.000
_cell.length_b   1.000
_cell.length_c   1.000
_cell.angle_alpha   90.00
_cell.angle_beta   90.00
_cell.angle_gamma   90.00
#
_symmetry.space_group_name_H-M   'P 1'
#
loop_
_entity.id
_entity.type
_entity.pdbx_description
1 polymer ?
#
loop_
_entity_poly.entity_id
_entity_poly.type
_entity_poly.pdbx_seq_one_letter_code
_entity_poly.pdbx_strand_id
1 'polypeptide(L)'
;TMLGDGLACLAACLFAGPPVTTYSEVTGGMSITKVTNPQVIRIAAATAIVFSVIGKLSALLQSIPPAVLGGIMLLLFGTIASVGIQNLVQHKVDLNRTRNIIIISVTLTMGIGGAVLQYGRFSISGIGLSAVVGVILNLILPPAKEKKSEGNS
;
A
#
# COMPACT_ATOMS: atom_id res chain seq x y z
N THR A 1 3.22 5.72 -15.83
CA THR A 1 2.22 5.57 -14.75
C THR A 1 2.45 6.60 -13.66
N MET A 2 3.63 6.67 -13.03
CA MET A 2 3.97 7.63 -11.94
C MET A 2 3.57 9.10 -12.18
N LEU A 3 3.91 9.67 -13.35
CA LEU A 3 3.57 11.07 -13.66
C LEU A 3 2.06 11.27 -13.89
N GLY A 4 1.39 10.26 -14.43
CA GLY A 4 -0.06 10.25 -14.63
C GLY A 4 -0.85 10.08 -13.33
N ASP A 5 -0.39 9.20 -12.43
CA ASP A 5 -0.94 9.06 -11.08
C ASP A 5 -0.80 10.37 -10.30
N GLY A 6 0.36 11.04 -10.40
CA GLY A 6 0.60 12.34 -9.77
C GLY A 6 -0.35 13.43 -10.27
N LEU A 7 -0.54 13.53 -11.59
CA LEU A 7 -1.45 14.51 -12.19
C LEU A 7 -2.92 14.21 -11.84
N ALA A 8 -3.30 12.93 -11.82
CA ALA A 8 -4.63 12.49 -11.41
C ALA A 8 -4.91 12.76 -9.93
N CYS A 9 -3.92 12.53 -9.06
CA CYS A 9 -4.00 12.90 -7.64
C CYS A 9 -4.19 14.41 -7.47
N LEU A 10 -3.38 15.23 -8.17
CA LEU A 10 -3.51 16.70 -8.08
C LEU A 10 -4.89 17.16 -8.56
N ALA A 11 -5.39 16.63 -9.68
CA ALA A 11 -6.73 16.92 -10.15
C ALA A 11 -7.81 16.49 -9.13
N ALA A 12 -7.72 15.27 -8.57
CA ALA A 12 -8.66 14.79 -7.56
C ALA A 12 -8.66 15.65 -6.30
N CYS A 13 -7.47 16.02 -5.79
CA CYS A 13 -7.32 16.91 -4.64
C CYS A 13 -7.89 18.31 -4.90
N LEU A 14 -7.74 18.85 -6.12
CA LEU A 14 -8.34 20.13 -6.51
C LEU A 14 -9.87 20.08 -6.51
N PHE A 15 -10.46 18.93 -6.82
CA PHE A 15 -11.91 18.70 -6.72
C PHE A 15 -12.35 18.18 -5.34
N ALA A 16 -11.53 18.38 -4.29
CA ALA A 16 -11.77 17.94 -2.91
C ALA A 16 -11.99 16.42 -2.74
N GLY A 17 -11.53 15.62 -3.70
CA GLY A 17 -11.50 14.17 -3.62
C GLY A 17 -10.30 13.66 -2.80
N PRO A 18 -10.41 12.47 -2.19
CA PRO A 18 -9.28 11.82 -1.55
C PRO A 18 -8.18 11.49 -2.58
N PRO A 19 -6.91 11.36 -2.17
CA PRO A 19 -5.82 10.97 -3.05
C PRO A 19 -6.13 9.64 -3.74
N VAL A 20 -5.99 9.60 -5.08
CA VAL A 20 -6.23 8.41 -5.89
C VAL A 20 -4.93 7.71 -6.23
N THR A 21 -4.89 6.39 -6.12
CA THR A 21 -3.72 5.57 -6.47
C THR A 21 -4.14 4.39 -7.33
N THR A 22 -3.23 3.93 -8.20
CA THR A 22 -3.45 2.68 -8.94
C THR A 22 -3.59 1.50 -7.97
N TYR A 23 -4.76 0.84 -7.98
CA TYR A 23 -5.02 -0.34 -7.16
C TYR A 23 -4.38 -1.59 -7.78
N SER A 24 -3.56 -2.29 -6.99
CA SER A 24 -2.88 -3.52 -7.41
C SER A 24 -3.85 -4.64 -7.77
N GLU A 25 -5.02 -4.66 -7.14
CA GLU A 25 -6.09 -5.64 -7.41
C GLU A 25 -6.68 -5.47 -8.81
N VAL A 26 -6.96 -4.22 -9.20
CA VAL A 26 -7.45 -3.89 -10.55
C VAL A 26 -6.39 -4.18 -11.60
N THR A 27 -5.11 -3.87 -11.29
CA THR A 27 -3.97 -4.15 -12.17
C THR A 27 -3.73 -5.64 -12.35
N GLY A 28 -3.88 -6.44 -11.29
CA GLY A 28 -3.83 -7.90 -11.34
C GLY A 28 -5.00 -8.52 -12.12
N GLY A 29 -6.20 -7.98 -12.01
CA GLY A 29 -7.34 -8.41 -12.83
C GLY A 29 -7.11 -8.15 -14.32
N MET A 30 -6.53 -6.98 -14.66
CA MET A 30 -6.17 -6.65 -16.05
C MET A 30 -5.08 -7.57 -16.61
N SER A 31 -4.13 -8.04 -15.81
CA SER A 31 -3.10 -8.98 -16.27
C SER A 31 -3.64 -10.38 -16.52
N ILE A 32 -4.65 -10.82 -15.76
CA ILE A 32 -5.35 -12.10 -15.97
C ILE A 32 -6.25 -12.04 -17.21
N THR A 33 -7.07 -10.99 -17.32
CA THR A 33 -8.01 -10.82 -18.44
C THR A 33 -7.31 -10.44 -19.75
N LYS A 34 -6.04 -10.00 -19.69
CA LYS A 34 -5.25 -9.45 -20.82
C LYS A 34 -5.93 -8.28 -21.55
N VAL A 35 -6.95 -7.67 -20.96
CA VAL A 35 -7.63 -6.51 -21.51
C VAL A 35 -7.02 -5.25 -20.92
N THR A 36 -5.99 -4.72 -21.59
CA THR A 36 -5.30 -3.47 -21.20
C THR A 36 -5.69 -2.28 -22.09
N ASN A 37 -6.77 -2.40 -22.87
CA ASN A 37 -7.19 -1.34 -23.79
C ASN A 37 -7.70 -0.11 -22.99
N PRO A 38 -7.10 1.10 -23.15
CA PRO A 38 -7.52 2.32 -22.46
C PRO A 38 -8.95 2.76 -22.79
N GLN A 39 -9.55 2.26 -23.87
CA GLN A 39 -10.97 2.48 -24.17
C GLN A 39 -11.88 1.80 -23.13
N VAL A 40 -11.54 0.60 -22.68
CA VAL A 40 -12.34 -0.17 -21.71
C VAL A 40 -12.31 0.54 -20.34
N ILE A 41 -11.14 1.04 -19.95
CA ILE A 41 -10.97 1.80 -18.69
C ILE A 41 -11.80 3.09 -18.72
N ARG A 42 -11.83 3.81 -19.85
CA ARG A 42 -12.67 5.02 -20.01
C ARG A 42 -14.17 4.71 -19.92
N ILE A 43 -14.63 3.61 -20.54
CA ILE A 43 -16.03 3.17 -20.47
C ILE A 43 -16.40 2.77 -19.04
N ALA A 44 -15.49 2.10 -18.31
CA ALA A 44 -15.68 1.77 -16.91
C ALA A 44 -15.80 3.03 -16.04
N ALA A 45 -14.92 4.03 -16.25
CA ALA A 45 -14.98 5.30 -15.54
C ALA A 45 -16.28 6.08 -15.83
N ALA A 46 -16.71 6.14 -17.10
CA ALA A 46 -17.97 6.79 -17.46
C ALA A 46 -19.19 6.10 -16.82
N THR A 47 -19.22 4.77 -16.86
CA THR A 47 -20.27 3.98 -16.19
C THR A 47 -20.27 4.20 -14.67
N ALA A 48 -19.09 4.28 -14.05
CA ALA A 48 -18.95 4.56 -12.62
C ALA A 48 -19.50 5.94 -12.24
N ILE A 49 -19.24 6.98 -13.06
CA ILE A 49 -19.81 8.31 -12.86
C ILE A 49 -21.33 8.25 -12.95
N VAL A 50 -21.88 7.61 -13.98
CA VAL A 50 -23.33 7.45 -14.14
C VAL A 50 -23.93 6.71 -12.94
N PHE A 51 -23.30 5.62 -12.49
CA PHE A 51 -23.73 4.84 -11.34
C PHE A 51 -23.67 5.63 -10.03
N SER A 52 -22.70 6.54 -9.88
CA SER A 52 -22.59 7.42 -8.72
C SER A 52 -23.76 8.42 -8.60
N VAL A 53 -24.40 8.78 -9.72
CA VAL A 53 -25.56 9.71 -9.74
C VAL A 53 -26.89 8.96 -9.56
N ILE A 54 -26.92 7.65 -9.80
CA ILE A 54 -28.12 6.83 -9.60
C ILE A 54 -28.31 6.54 -8.11
N GLY A 55 -29.08 7.40 -7.42
CA GLY A 55 -29.34 7.27 -5.98
C GLY A 55 -29.96 5.94 -5.54
N LYS A 56 -30.63 5.19 -6.44
CA LYS A 56 -31.14 3.84 -6.16
C LYS A 56 -30.01 2.84 -5.88
N LEU A 57 -28.89 2.94 -6.60
CA LEU A 57 -27.73 2.09 -6.38
C LEU A 57 -27.01 2.49 -5.09
N SER A 58 -26.86 3.78 -4.83
CA SER A 58 -26.29 4.29 -3.57
C SER A 58 -27.09 3.82 -2.35
N ALA A 59 -28.43 3.83 -2.42
CA ALA A 59 -29.30 3.31 -1.37
C ALA A 59 -29.12 1.80 -1.14
N LEU A 60 -28.92 1.03 -2.22
CA LEU A 60 -28.62 -0.40 -2.13
C LEU A 60 -27.26 -0.64 -1.46
N LEU A 61 -26.22 0.12 -1.82
CA LEU A 61 -24.90 0.03 -1.19
C LEU A 61 -24.97 0.38 0.31
N GLN A 62 -25.80 1.35 0.68
CA GLN A 62 -26.01 1.74 2.07
C GLN A 62 -26.82 0.70 2.87
N SER A 63 -27.57 -0.18 2.19
CA SER A 63 -28.28 -1.30 2.82
C SER A 63 -27.36 -2.48 3.18
N ILE A 64 -26.08 -2.46 2.76
CA ILE A 64 -25.11 -3.51 3.05
C ILE A 64 -24.79 -3.52 4.56
N PRO A 65 -24.89 -4.68 5.24
CA PRO A 65 -24.59 -4.77 6.67
C PRO A 65 -23.15 -4.38 7.00
N PRO A 66 -22.90 -3.72 8.15
CA PRO A 66 -21.56 -3.32 8.55
C PRO A 66 -20.61 -4.52 8.74
N ALA A 67 -21.15 -5.70 9.08
CA ALA A 67 -20.36 -6.93 9.19
C ALA A 67 -19.71 -7.36 7.86
N VAL A 68 -20.42 -7.19 6.74
CA VAL A 68 -19.87 -7.49 5.40
C VAL A 68 -18.82 -6.45 5.02
N LEU A 69 -19.09 -5.19 5.31
CA LEU A 69 -18.14 -4.10 5.06
C LEU A 69 -16.83 -4.31 5.83
N GLY A 70 -16.92 -4.71 7.10
CA GLY A 70 -15.76 -5.07 7.92
C GLY A 70 -14.98 -6.26 7.36
N GLY A 71 -15.65 -7.29 6.86
CA GLY A 71 -15.01 -8.43 6.21
C GLY A 71 -14.23 -8.05 4.95
N ILE A 72 -14.81 -7.20 4.10
CA ILE A 72 -14.13 -6.71 2.89
C ILE A 72 -12.92 -5.83 3.26
N MET A 73 -13.03 -4.98 4.28
CA MET A 73 -11.89 -4.18 4.76
C MET A 73 -10.76 -5.06 5.31
N LEU A 74 -11.08 -6.12 6.06
CA LEU A 74 -10.09 -7.08 6.54
C LEU A 74 -9.35 -7.76 5.39
N LEU A 75 -10.09 -8.19 4.35
CA LEU A 75 -9.49 -8.77 3.15
C LEU A 75 -8.59 -7.76 2.45
N LEU A 76 -9.04 -6.52 2.25
CA LEU A 76 -8.28 -5.47 1.58
C LEU A 76 -6.99 -5.10 2.33
N PHE A 77 -7.05 -4.92 3.66
CA PHE A 77 -5.83 -4.67 4.44
C PHE A 77 -4.92 -5.91 4.48
N GLY A 78 -5.48 -7.12 4.49
CA GLY A 78 -4.74 -8.38 4.42
C GLY A 78 -4.01 -8.56 3.08
N THR A 79 -4.65 -8.24 1.95
CA THR A 79 -4.03 -8.30 0.63
C THR A 79 -2.90 -7.28 0.51
N ILE A 80 -3.09 -6.05 1.01
CA ILE A 80 -2.04 -5.02 1.06
C ILE A 80 -0.82 -5.51 1.88
N ALA A 81 -1.04 -6.09 3.06
CA ALA A 81 0.04 -6.64 3.88
C ALA A 81 0.77 -7.79 3.17
N SER A 82 0.02 -8.68 2.51
CA SER A 82 0.58 -9.79 1.73
C SER A 82 1.42 -9.32 0.55
N VAL A 83 0.99 -8.28 -0.18
CA VAL A 83 1.76 -7.66 -1.26
C VAL A 83 3.07 -7.06 -0.72
N GLY A 84 3.06 -6.46 0.46
CA GLY A 84 4.27 -5.99 1.14
C GLY A 84 5.27 -7.13 1.40
N ILE A 85 4.82 -8.24 1.99
CA ILE A 85 5.67 -9.42 2.24
C ILE A 85 6.17 -10.01 0.91
N GLN A 86 5.31 -10.11 -0.09
CA GLN A 86 5.68 -10.62 -1.41
C GLN A 86 6.77 -9.75 -2.05
N ASN A 87 6.71 -8.43 -1.88
CA ASN A 87 7.74 -7.51 -2.34
C ASN A 87 9.10 -7.82 -1.68
N LEU A 88 9.15 -8.03 -0.36
CA LEU A 88 10.38 -8.44 0.35
C LEU A 88 10.98 -9.74 -0.21
N VAL A 89 10.13 -10.72 -0.52
CA VAL A 89 10.56 -12.01 -1.08
C VAL A 89 11.06 -11.85 -2.52
N GLN A 90 10.36 -11.09 -3.36
CA GLN A 90 10.77 -10.85 -4.76
C GLN A 90 12.10 -10.11 -4.87
N HIS A 91 12.36 -9.16 -3.95
CA HIS A 91 13.65 -8.48 -3.88
C HIS A 91 14.75 -9.30 -3.18
N LYS A 92 14.50 -10.56 -2.84
CA LYS A 92 15.44 -11.48 -2.18
C LYS A 92 16.12 -10.86 -0.96
N VAL A 93 15.34 -10.21 -0.09
CA VAL A 93 15.88 -9.63 1.13
C VAL A 93 16.42 -10.76 2.02
N ASP A 94 17.73 -10.75 2.27
CA ASP A 94 18.38 -11.72 3.15
C ASP A 94 17.88 -11.54 4.59
N LEU A 95 16.89 -12.34 4.97
CA LEU A 95 16.40 -12.42 6.35
C LEU A 95 17.41 -13.13 7.26
N ASN A 96 18.46 -13.75 6.74
CA ASN A 96 19.53 -14.29 7.60
C ASN A 96 20.40 -13.18 8.22
N ARG A 97 20.41 -11.97 7.62
CA ARG A 97 21.14 -10.83 8.16
C ARG A 97 20.36 -10.19 9.30
N THR A 98 20.94 -10.20 10.51
CA THR A 98 20.37 -9.57 11.71
C THR A 98 19.95 -8.11 11.48
N ARG A 99 20.72 -7.34 10.67
CA ARG A 99 20.37 -5.97 10.26
C ARG A 99 18.99 -5.88 9.61
N ASN A 100 18.72 -6.75 8.63
CA ASN A 100 17.48 -6.72 7.86
C ASN A 100 16.29 -7.14 8.73
N ILE A 101 16.46 -8.20 9.54
CA ILE A 101 15.44 -8.60 10.53
C ILE A 101 15.12 -7.45 11.48
N ILE A 102 16.13 -6.77 12.05
CA ILE A 102 15.90 -5.68 13.00
C ILE A 102 15.11 -4.53 12.33
N ILE A 103 15.50 -4.13 11.11
CA ILE A 103 14.81 -3.04 10.40
C ILE A 103 13.36 -3.43 10.11
N ILE A 104 13.11 -4.64 9.62
CA ILE A 104 11.76 -5.12 9.30
C ILE A 104 10.91 -5.22 10.57
N SER A 105 11.44 -5.85 11.63
CA SER A 105 10.73 -6.05 12.89
C SER A 105 10.38 -4.73 13.57
N VAL A 106 11.32 -3.78 13.67
CA VAL A 106 11.06 -2.47 14.28
C VAL A 106 10.03 -1.69 13.46
N THR A 107 10.16 -1.70 12.13
CA THR A 107 9.19 -1.02 11.23
C THR A 107 7.80 -1.63 11.38
N LEU A 108 7.69 -2.96 11.44
CA LEU A 108 6.43 -3.67 11.56
C LEU A 108 5.78 -3.47 12.93
N THR A 109 6.55 -3.58 14.02
CA THR A 109 6.06 -3.33 15.38
C THR A 109 5.63 -1.87 15.56
N MET A 110 6.37 -0.89 15.03
CA MET A 110 5.98 0.51 15.13
C MET A 110 4.72 0.81 14.30
N GLY A 111 4.56 0.17 13.14
CA GLY A 111 3.44 0.37 12.23
C GLY A 111 2.13 -0.27 12.72
N ILE A 112 2.18 -1.54 13.15
CA ILE A 112 1.00 -2.29 13.64
C ILE A 112 0.71 -1.95 15.10
N GLY A 113 1.74 -1.72 15.93
CA GLY A 113 1.62 -1.49 17.37
C GLY A 113 1.01 -0.15 17.76
N GLY A 114 0.59 0.67 16.80
CA GLY A 114 -0.11 1.94 17.07
C GLY A 114 0.78 2.98 17.75
N ALA A 115 2.09 2.93 17.52
CA ALA A 115 3.00 3.89 18.12
C ALA A 115 2.72 5.29 17.55
N VAL A 116 2.54 6.25 18.47
CA VAL A 116 2.31 7.65 18.13
C VAL A 116 3.43 8.46 18.74
N LEU A 117 4.22 9.12 17.89
CA LEU A 117 5.20 10.09 18.34
C LEU A 117 4.56 11.48 18.26
N GLN A 118 4.22 12.01 19.44
CA GLN A 118 3.79 13.39 19.60
C GLN A 118 4.98 14.25 20.03
N TYR A 119 5.30 15.25 19.21
CA TYR A 119 6.25 16.29 19.55
C TYR A 119 5.56 17.65 19.37
N GLY A 120 5.02 18.20 20.46
CA GLY A 120 4.26 19.45 20.45
C GLY A 120 2.96 19.35 19.62
N ARG A 121 2.78 20.25 18.64
CA ARG A 121 1.61 20.26 17.73
C ARG A 121 1.68 19.21 16.61
N PHE A 122 2.76 18.45 16.52
CA PHE A 122 3.00 17.49 15.45
C PHE A 122 2.85 16.08 15.99
N SER A 123 1.85 15.36 15.47
CA SER A 123 1.56 13.97 15.82
C SER A 123 1.73 13.12 14.57
N ILE A 124 2.81 12.34 14.49
CA ILE A 124 2.94 11.30 13.45
C ILE A 124 2.54 9.97 14.09
N SER A 125 1.63 9.27 13.43
CA SER A 125 1.09 8.00 13.88
C SER A 125 1.15 6.94 12.78
N GLY A 126 1.21 5.68 13.20
CA GLY A 126 1.00 4.50 12.35
C GLY A 126 2.04 4.38 11.23
N ILE A 127 1.55 4.23 9.99
CA ILE A 127 2.36 3.92 8.79
C ILE A 127 3.38 5.04 8.48
N GLY A 128 3.02 6.30 8.74
CA GLY A 128 3.95 7.42 8.52
C GLY A 128 5.14 7.37 9.48
N LEU A 129 4.91 6.95 10.74
CA LEU A 129 5.96 6.87 11.74
C LEU A 129 6.90 5.71 11.47
N SER A 130 6.34 4.54 11.17
CA SER A 130 7.11 3.35 10.88
C SER A 130 8.01 3.53 9.67
N ALA A 131 7.53 4.20 8.61
CA ALA A 131 8.34 4.49 7.42
C ALA A 131 9.55 5.37 7.75
N VAL A 132 9.35 6.45 8.52
CA VAL A 132 10.45 7.35 8.93
C VAL A 132 11.46 6.60 9.79
N VAL A 133 11.00 5.85 10.79
CA VAL A 133 11.88 5.04 11.65
C VAL A 133 12.64 4.00 10.83
N GLY A 134 11.98 3.30 9.90
CA GLY A 134 12.61 2.32 9.03
C GLY A 134 13.70 2.91 8.13
N VAL A 135 13.47 4.10 7.55
CA VAL A 135 14.45 4.82 6.74
C VAL A 135 15.65 5.27 7.58
N ILE A 136 15.40 5.86 8.76
CA ILE A 136 16.45 6.30 9.69
C ILE A 136 17.29 5.10 10.13
N LEU A 137 16.65 3.98 10.49
CA LEU A 137 17.36 2.80 10.96
C LEU A 137 18.16 2.13 9.83
N ASN A 138 17.65 2.15 8.59
CA ASN A 138 18.40 1.72 7.41
C ASN A 138 19.65 2.58 7.16
N LEU A 139 19.60 3.89 7.43
CA LEU A 139 20.74 4.81 7.29
C LEU A 139 21.77 4.66 8.42
N ILE A 140 21.32 4.47 9.66
CA ILE A 140 22.20 4.38 10.83
C ILE A 140 22.91 3.02 10.90
N LEU A 141 22.24 1.92 10.54
CA LEU A 141 22.88 0.61 10.59
C LEU A 141 23.85 0.44 9.40
N PRO A 142 25.18 0.37 9.65
CA PRO A 142 26.16 0.18 8.58
C PRO A 142 25.91 -1.13 7.84
N PRO A 143 26.19 -1.18 6.51
CA PRO A 143 26.06 -2.42 5.75
C PRO A 143 26.97 -3.47 6.39
N ALA A 144 26.39 -4.60 6.80
CA ALA A 144 27.16 -5.71 7.34
C ALA A 144 28.17 -6.13 6.28
N LYS A 145 29.47 -6.10 6.61
CA LYS A 145 30.54 -6.65 5.76
C LYS A 145 30.09 -8.03 5.25
N GLU A 146 30.18 -8.24 3.94
CA GLU A 146 30.14 -9.58 3.37
C GLU A 146 31.16 -10.44 4.12
N LYS A 147 30.70 -11.47 4.82
CA LYS A 147 31.57 -12.62 5.07
C LYS A 147 31.77 -13.26 3.70
N LYS A 148 32.84 -12.87 3.02
CA LYS A 148 33.45 -13.65 1.95
C LYS A 148 33.84 -14.99 2.59
N SER A 149 33.03 -16.01 2.40
CA SER A 149 33.39 -17.38 2.78
C SER A 149 34.38 -17.87 1.73
N GLU A 150 35.66 -17.55 1.92
CA GLU A 150 36.74 -18.33 1.34
C GLU A 150 36.72 -19.73 1.97
N GLY A 151 36.86 -20.74 1.13
CA GLY A 151 37.30 -22.08 1.52
C GLY A 151 36.21 -23.13 1.59
N ASN A 152 36.01 -23.87 0.49
CA ASN A 152 35.96 -25.32 0.61
C ASN A 152 36.62 -25.98 -0.61
N SER A 153 37.83 -26.50 -0.34
CA SER A 153 38.58 -27.59 -0.97
C SER A 153 38.71 -27.65 -2.49
#